data_AF-A0A2X1APJ2-F1
#
_entry.id   AF-A0A2X1APJ2-F1
#
_cell.length_a   1.000
_cell.length_b   1.000
_cell.length_c   1.000
_cell.angle_alpha   90.00
_cell.angle_beta   90.00
_cell.angle_gamma   90.00
#
_symmetry.space_group_name_H-M   'P 1'
#
loop_
_entity.id
_entity.type
_entity.pdbx_description
1 polymer ?
#
loop_
_entity_poly.entity_id
_entity_poly.type
_entity_poly.pdbx_seq_one_letter_code
_entity_poly.pdbx_strand_id
1 'polypeptide(L)'
;MNGPVAVRSLPLPVPLGGKSEVRLVLETVNNQTRGGLGISLYYRLGPCEVHRPTKKGVALPVEALPDLVAAEATARALGLLGGER
;
A
#
# COMPACT_ATOMS: atom_id res chain seq x y z
N MET A 1 21.16 -14.37 -9.46
CA MET A 1 20.50 -13.70 -10.61
C MET A 1 19.45 -12.76 -10.05
N ASN A 2 19.62 -11.45 -10.20
CA ASN A 2 18.60 -10.46 -9.82
C ASN A 2 17.61 -10.37 -10.99
N GLY A 3 16.43 -10.97 -10.83
CA GLY A 3 15.36 -10.81 -11.81
C GLY A 3 14.93 -9.34 -11.96
N PRO A 4 14.17 -8.99 -13.00
CA PRO A 4 13.70 -7.62 -13.20
C PRO A 4 12.84 -7.19 -12.00
N VAL A 5 13.21 -6.06 -11.41
CA VAL A 5 12.41 -5.38 -10.38
C VAL A 5 11.50 -4.38 -11.09
N ALA A 6 10.20 -4.64 -11.08
CA ALA A 6 9.21 -3.69 -11.57
C ALA A 6 8.37 -3.19 -10.41
N VAL A 7 8.31 -1.87 -10.21
CA VAL A 7 7.49 -1.24 -9.17
C VAL A 7 6.52 -0.28 -9.84
N ARG A 8 5.23 -0.48 -9.60
CA ARG A 8 4.14 0.44 -10.00
C ARG A 8 3.47 0.92 -8.73
N SER A 9 3.17 2.21 -8.64
CA SER A 9 2.43 2.73 -7.49
C SER A 9 1.43 3.81 -7.88
N LEU A 10 0.29 3.82 -7.18
CA LEU A 10 -0.80 4.76 -7.36
C LEU A 10 -1.15 5.40 -6.01
N PRO A 11 -1.27 6.73 -5.94
CA PRO A 11 -1.74 7.40 -4.73
C PRO A 11 -3.19 7.02 -4.43
N LEU A 12 -3.51 6.81 -3.16
CA LEU A 12 -4.88 6.60 -2.69
C LEU A 12 -5.34 7.83 -1.91
N PRO A 13 -6.60 8.26 -2.08
CA PRO A 13 -7.16 9.42 -1.39
C PRO A 13 -7.52 9.09 0.07
N VAL A 14 -6.51 8.72 0.88
CA VAL A 14 -6.65 8.42 2.31
C VAL A 14 -6.09 9.61 3.11
N PRO A 15 -6.89 10.25 3.97
CA PRO A 15 -6.43 11.40 4.75
C PRO A 15 -5.45 10.94 5.84
N LEU A 16 -4.13 11.11 5.61
CA LEU A 16 -3.06 10.83 6.59
C LEU A 16 -2.39 12.10 7.16
N GLY A 17 -2.90 13.29 6.80
CA GLY A 17 -2.26 14.58 7.09
C GLY A 17 -1.26 15.02 6.01
N GLY A 18 -0.94 16.32 5.93
CA GLY A 18 -0.30 16.96 4.78
C GLY A 18 1.16 16.58 4.45
N LYS A 19 1.74 15.54 5.08
CA LYS A 19 3.11 15.06 4.81
C LYS A 19 3.20 13.56 4.55
N SER A 20 2.07 12.87 4.43
CA SER A 20 2.00 11.42 4.23
C SER A 20 0.96 11.07 3.19
N GLU A 21 1.22 10.04 2.39
CA GLU A 21 0.28 9.51 1.39
C GLU A 21 0.25 7.98 1.48
N VAL A 22 -0.95 7.40 1.41
CA VAL A 22 -1.11 5.94 1.19
C VAL A 22 -1.00 5.68 -0.30
N ARG A 23 -0.25 4.65 -0.67
CA ARG A 23 -0.13 4.19 -2.05
C ARG A 23 -0.51 2.73 -2.18
N LEU A 24 -1.24 2.41 -3.23
CA LEU A 24 -1.29 1.05 -3.75
C LEU A 24 0.03 0.78 -4.49
N VAL A 25 0.72 -0.28 -4.13
CA VAL A 25 2.01 -0.67 -4.72
C VAL A 25 1.89 -2.07 -5.30
N LEU A 26 2.36 -2.23 -6.55
CA LEU A 26 2.60 -3.52 -7.18
C LEU A 26 4.09 -3.66 -7.40
N GLU A 27 4.68 -4.72 -6.86
CA GLU A 27 6.10 -5.01 -6.95
C GLU A 27 6.30 -6.42 -7.51
N THR A 28 7.12 -6.55 -8.54
CA THR A 28 7.56 -7.84 -9.08
C THR A 28 9.02 -8.08 -8.72
N VAL A 29 9.29 -9.12 -7.94
CA VAL A 29 10.63 -9.57 -7.54
C VAL A 29 10.72 -11.08 -7.72
N ASN A 30 11.77 -11.57 -8.36
CA ASN A 30 11.98 -13.01 -8.61
C ASN A 30 10.77 -13.69 -9.27
N ASN A 31 10.18 -13.04 -10.28
CA ASN A 31 8.96 -13.47 -10.99
C ASN A 31 7.71 -13.63 -10.12
N GLN A 32 7.73 -13.15 -8.87
CA GLN A 32 6.56 -13.08 -8.01
C GLN A 32 6.07 -11.64 -7.95
N THR A 33 4.77 -11.44 -8.22
CA THR A 33 4.15 -10.12 -8.11
C THR A 33 3.39 -10.04 -6.79
N ARG A 34 3.67 -8.99 -6.02
CA ARG A 34 3.02 -8.69 -4.74
C ARG A 34 2.27 -7.37 -4.88
N GLY A 35 1.08 -7.32 -4.31
CA GLY A 35 0.27 -6.12 -4.20
C GLY A 35 0.10 -5.70 -2.75
N GLY A 36 0.11 -4.40 -2.48
CA GLY A 36 0.06 -3.92 -1.11
C GLY A 36 -0.25 -2.46 -0.94
N LEU A 37 -0.47 -2.07 0.30
CA LEU A 37 -0.60 -0.69 0.73
C LEU A 37 0.71 -0.27 1.39
N GLY A 38 1.34 0.78 0.86
CA GLY A 38 2.52 1.40 1.44
C GLY A 38 2.23 2.82 1.89
N ILE A 39 2.87 3.26 2.97
CA ILE A 39 2.88 4.68 3.35
C ILE A 39 4.14 5.32 2.78
N SER A 40 3.98 6.41 2.07
CA SER A 40 5.07 7.30 1.67
C SER A 40 5.04 8.58 2.47
N LEU A 41 6.21 9.16 2.69
CA LEU A 41 6.39 10.46 3.33
C LEU A 41 6.92 11.49 2.35
N TYR A 42 6.43 12.72 2.51
CA TYR A 42 7.00 13.92 1.92
C TYR A 42 7.87 14.60 2.95
N TYR A 43 9.14 14.83 2.61
CA TYR A 43 10.04 15.60 3.43
C TYR A 43 10.97 16.44 2.57
N ARG A 44 11.44 17.56 3.12
CA ARG A 44 12.41 18.42 2.46
C ARG A 44 13.82 17.94 2.74
N LEU A 45 14.61 17.81 1.67
CA LEU A 45 16.06 17.63 1.74
C LEU A 45 16.71 18.89 1.15
N GLY A 46 16.96 19.88 2.00
CA GLY A 46 17.35 21.22 1.56
C GLY A 46 16.21 21.90 0.77
N PRO A 47 16.47 22.46 -0.44
CA PRO A 47 15.44 23.09 -1.26
C PRO A 47 14.52 22.09 -1.97
N CYS A 48 14.85 20.80 -1.98
CA CYS A 48 14.11 19.78 -2.72
C CYS A 48 13.06 19.08 -1.86
N GLU A 49 11.85 18.90 -2.39
CA GLU A 49 10.86 17.99 -1.80
C GLU A 49 11.12 16.57 -2.30
N VAL A 50 11.22 15.63 -1.35
CA VAL A 50 11.52 14.23 -1.62
C VAL A 50 10.35 13.38 -1.15
N HIS A 51 9.98 12.45 -2.02
CA HIS A 51 8.97 11.44 -1.77
C HIS A 51 9.65 10.09 -1.60
N ARG A 52 9.54 9.46 -0.43
CA ARG A 52 10.08 8.11 -0.20
C ARG A 52 9.05 7.17 0.42
N PRO A 53 9.06 5.88 0.00
CA PRO A 53 8.33 4.85 0.71
C PRO A 53 8.92 4.67 2.11
N THR A 54 8.05 4.41 3.07
CA THR A 54 8.45 3.98 4.41
C THR A 54 8.44 2.47 4.52
N LYS A 55 8.96 1.94 5.63
CA LYS A 55 8.80 0.52 5.98
C LYS A 55 7.38 0.18 6.48
N LYS A 56 6.49 1.19 6.60
CA LYS A 56 5.11 0.97 7.05
C LYS A 56 4.26 0.63 5.84
N GLY A 57 3.65 -0.55 5.90
CA GLY A 57 2.78 -1.06 4.86
C GLY A 57 2.51 -2.53 5.05
N VAL A 58 1.64 -3.06 4.20
CA VAL A 58 1.34 -4.48 4.10
C VAL A 58 1.43 -4.87 2.64
N ALA A 59 2.02 -6.03 2.37
CA ALA A 59 2.09 -6.60 1.02
C ALA A 59 1.63 -8.05 1.08
N LEU A 60 0.84 -8.43 0.09
CA LEU A 60 0.31 -9.77 -0.10
C LEU A 60 0.64 -10.23 -1.53
N PRO A 61 0.76 -11.53 -1.78
CA PRO A 61 0.71 -12.04 -3.15
C PRO A 61 -0.57 -11.57 -3.85
N VAL A 62 -0.50 -11.22 -5.13
CA VAL A 62 -1.66 -10.67 -5.87
C VAL A 62 -2.83 -11.65 -5.87
N GLU A 63 -2.53 -12.94 -5.92
CA GLU A 63 -3.49 -14.04 -5.84
C GLU A 63 -4.29 -14.08 -4.54
N ALA A 64 -3.79 -13.48 -3.45
CA ALA A 64 -4.49 -13.43 -2.16
C ALA A 64 -5.36 -12.17 -1.98
N LEU A 65 -5.34 -11.23 -2.92
CA LEU A 65 -6.16 -10.01 -2.85
C LEU A 65 -7.67 -10.28 -2.89
N PRO A 66 -8.20 -11.23 -3.71
CA PRO A 66 -9.63 -11.57 -3.68
C PRO A 66 -10.08 -12.08 -2.31
N ASP A 67 -9.27 -12.88 -1.64
CA ASP A 67 -9.57 -13.42 -0.31
C ASP A 67 -9.60 -12.31 0.75
N LEU A 68 -8.74 -11.30 0.61
CA LEU A 68 -8.77 -10.12 1.49
C LEU A 68 -10.09 -9.34 1.34
N VAL A 69 -10.58 -9.18 0.12
CA VAL A 69 -11.87 -8.51 -0.14
C VAL A 69 -13.04 -9.33 0.42
N ALA A 70 -13.01 -10.65 0.29
CA ALA A 70 -14.00 -11.54 0.90
C ALA A 70 -13.96 -11.49 2.44
N ALA A 71 -12.76 -11.40 3.01
CA ALA A 71 -12.56 -11.24 4.45
C ALA A 71 -13.09 -9.88 4.97
N GLU A 72 -12.99 -8.80 4.19
CA GLU A 72 -13.60 -7.51 4.54
C GLU A 72 -15.12 -7.64 4.70
N ALA A 73 -15.81 -8.27 3.75
CA ALA A 73 -17.25 -8.46 3.81
C ALA A 73 -17.65 -9.26 5.07
N THR A 74 -16.87 -10.29 5.40
CA THR A 74 -17.05 -11.09 6.61
C THR A 74 -16.80 -10.26 7.87
N ALA A 75 -15.70 -9.50 7.92
CA ALA A 75 -15.36 -8.64 9.05
C ALA A 75 -16.41 -7.53 9.27
N ARG A 76 -17.00 -7.01 8.19
CA ARG A 76 -18.12 -6.06 8.25
C ARG A 76 -19.39 -6.71 8.80
N ALA A 77 -19.74 -7.91 8.34
CA ALA A 77 -20.90 -8.65 8.84
C ALA A 77 -20.77 -9.01 10.32
N LEU A 78 -19.55 -9.26 10.78
CA LEU A 78 -19.22 -9.52 12.19
C LEU A 78 -19.10 -8.24 13.03
N GLY A 79 -19.29 -7.05 12.45
CA GLY A 79 -19.16 -5.77 13.15
C GLY A 79 -17.73 -5.41 13.57
N LEU A 80 -16.72 -6.11 13.04
CA LEU A 80 -15.30 -5.89 13.35
C LEU A 80 -14.74 -4.65 12.64
N LEU A 81 -15.39 -4.21 11.58
CA LEU A 81 -15.05 -2.99 10.85
C LEU A 81 -16.00 -1.86 11.27
N GLY A 82 -15.92 -1.48 12.55
CA GLY A 82 -16.65 -0.37 13.14
C GLY A 82 -15.82 0.92 13.16
N GLY A 83 -16.29 1.95 12.47
CA GLY A 83 -15.63 3.25 12.35
C GLY A 83 -16.44 4.25 11.51
N GLU A 84 -17.65 4.52 11.99
CA GLU A 84 -18.59 5.64 11.67
C GLU A 84 -19.17 5.83 10.25
N ARG A 85 -20.42 6.31 10.29
CA ARG A 85 -21.26 6.84 9.20
C ARG A 85 -20.69 8.15 8.65
#